data_AF-A0AA96V912-F1
#
_entry.id   AF-A0AA96V912-F1
#
_cell.length_a   1.000
_cell.length_b   1.000
_cell.length_c   1.000
_cell.angle_alpha   90.00
_cell.angle_beta   90.00
_cell.angle_gamma   90.00
#
_symmetry.space_group_name_H-M   'P 1'
#
loop_
_entity.id
_entity.type
_entity.pdbx_description
1 polymer ?
#
loop_
_entity_poly.entity_id
_entity_poly.type
_entity_poly.pdbx_seq_one_letter_code
_entity_poly.pdbx_strand_id
1 'polypeptide(L)'
;MSITGNLAKDNYVEFDDIDVGSYKLKWSSFVTVGEQYINEHEDGAFADSLAWLQSIKAIKTPKYLNTIKTCAFERLMSRTYPFADHEGLRAAIDLNIMTNLLDDYSDVVEATDQVSMQFVTKDERNVISVLRGERWTGDDSSIACIMQSLMDQCSRFNQGWIDLMRQEYVHYLQANALERMNRRKGKKLTWSMFENTRYYASCVLCFLYMSAAMVCTGDPADVLSTPHILIMTRLVVNHVSWFNDIIGVNKEKKEAVNNNIVFVMESKKGQTWEGAVQDSVKRVNEECETFLELEAELHESGLLEDNEDALNYIEVLKYWIRGSMDWHFESGRYRVNTEK
;
A
#
# COMPACT_ATOMS: atom_id res chain seq x y z
N MET A 1 17.69 -11.15 -11.70
CA MET A 1 16.66 -11.65 -12.64
C MET A 1 16.48 -10.59 -13.73
N SER A 2 16.27 -10.99 -14.98
CA SER A 2 16.15 -10.02 -16.08
C SER A 2 14.76 -9.39 -16.10
N ILE A 3 14.66 -8.11 -15.75
CA ILE A 3 13.41 -7.32 -15.72
C ILE A 3 12.68 -7.34 -17.09
N THR A 4 13.43 -7.50 -18.18
CA THR A 4 12.90 -7.57 -19.55
C THR A 4 11.92 -8.73 -19.79
N GLY A 5 11.94 -9.78 -18.95
CA GLY A 5 10.99 -10.90 -19.04
C GLY A 5 9.59 -10.58 -18.52
N ASN A 6 9.44 -9.52 -17.72
CA ASN A 6 8.22 -9.25 -16.94
C ASN A 6 7.41 -8.08 -17.49
N LEU A 7 7.75 -7.58 -18.68
CA LEU A 7 6.94 -6.58 -19.37
C LEU A 7 5.56 -7.14 -19.67
N ALA A 8 4.53 -6.40 -19.28
CA ALA A 8 3.16 -6.78 -19.58
C ALA A 8 2.97 -6.85 -21.10
N LYS A 9 2.38 -7.96 -21.59
CA LYS A 9 2.25 -8.22 -23.03
C LYS A 9 1.38 -7.19 -23.75
N ASP A 10 0.47 -6.54 -23.04
CA ASP A 10 -0.38 -5.46 -23.52
C ASP A 10 -0.41 -4.36 -22.44
N ASN A 11 -0.39 -3.08 -22.86
CA ASN A 11 -0.72 -1.94 -21.98
C ASN A 11 -2.24 -1.95 -21.71
N TYR A 12 -2.70 -2.95 -20.96
CA TYR A 12 -4.11 -3.19 -20.78
C TYR A 12 -4.58 -2.52 -19.50
N VAL A 13 -5.15 -1.32 -19.63
CA VAL A 13 -6.05 -0.80 -18.60
C VAL A 13 -7.43 -1.32 -18.97
N GLU A 14 -7.93 -2.32 -18.23
CA GLU A 14 -9.23 -2.95 -18.53
C GLU A 14 -10.37 -1.92 -18.56
N PHE A 15 -10.22 -0.83 -17.79
CA PHE A 15 -11.17 0.28 -17.70
C PHE A 15 -10.43 1.61 -17.71
N ASP A 16 -10.73 2.48 -18.67
CA ASP A 16 -10.07 3.80 -18.79
C ASP A 16 -10.64 4.85 -17.82
N ASP A 17 -11.78 4.57 -17.17
CA ASP A 17 -12.46 5.53 -16.30
C ASP A 17 -12.96 4.97 -14.97
N ILE A 18 -13.08 5.86 -13.98
CA ILE A 18 -13.59 5.60 -12.63
C ILE A 18 -14.48 6.76 -12.20
N ASP A 19 -15.66 6.42 -11.66
CA ASP A 19 -16.56 7.41 -11.06
C ASP A 19 -16.10 7.78 -9.64
N VAL A 20 -16.04 9.08 -9.36
CA VAL A 20 -15.63 9.70 -8.09
C VAL A 20 -16.71 10.72 -7.69
N GLY A 21 -17.76 10.23 -7.03
CA GLY A 21 -19.02 10.95 -6.87
C GLY A 21 -19.73 11.11 -8.22
N SER A 22 -20.06 12.35 -8.58
CA SER A 22 -20.64 12.70 -9.89
C SER A 22 -19.59 13.03 -10.96
N TYR A 23 -18.31 12.95 -10.62
CA TYR A 23 -17.19 13.26 -11.51
C TYR A 23 -16.57 11.97 -12.04
N LYS A 24 -16.11 11.97 -13.29
CA LYS A 24 -15.51 10.80 -13.94
C LYS A 24 -14.03 11.09 -14.22
N LEU A 25 -13.15 10.34 -13.58
CA LEU A 25 -11.71 10.40 -13.81
C LEU A 25 -11.30 9.40 -14.86
N LYS A 26 -10.27 9.75 -15.64
CA LYS A 26 -9.65 8.84 -16.60
C LYS A 26 -8.26 8.47 -16.16
N TRP A 27 -7.74 7.36 -16.68
CA TRP A 27 -6.31 7.03 -16.54
C TRP A 27 -5.41 8.21 -16.91
N SER A 28 -5.72 8.86 -18.03
CA SER A 28 -5.04 10.05 -18.56
C SER A 28 -5.16 11.32 -17.70
N SER A 29 -5.93 11.30 -16.61
CA SER A 29 -5.96 12.40 -15.65
C SER A 29 -4.72 12.44 -14.75
N PHE A 30 -3.93 11.37 -14.71
CA PHE A 30 -2.80 11.24 -13.81
C PHE A 30 -1.47 11.14 -14.56
N VAL A 31 -0.43 11.71 -13.97
CA VAL A 31 0.95 11.53 -14.41
C VAL A 31 1.43 10.15 -13.96
N THR A 32 2.06 9.41 -14.86
CA THR A 32 2.54 8.05 -14.62
C THR A 32 3.99 7.89 -15.03
N VAL A 33 4.63 6.83 -14.57
CA VAL A 33 6.04 6.52 -14.83
C VAL A 33 6.20 5.09 -15.33
N GLY A 34 7.25 4.85 -16.09
CA GLY A 34 7.68 3.50 -16.47
C GLY A 34 6.69 2.69 -17.32
N GLU A 35 7.11 1.46 -17.62
CA GLU A 35 6.32 0.47 -18.35
C GLU A 35 5.44 -0.35 -17.40
N GLN A 36 4.43 -1.03 -17.94
CA GLN A 36 3.66 -1.99 -17.17
C GLN A 36 4.45 -3.27 -16.99
N TYR A 37 4.48 -3.78 -15.75
CA TYR A 37 5.09 -5.06 -15.44
C TYR A 37 4.10 -5.99 -14.73
N ILE A 38 4.31 -7.28 -14.92
CA ILE A 38 3.59 -8.32 -14.20
C ILE A 38 4.56 -9.46 -13.86
N ASN A 39 4.56 -9.88 -12.60
CA ASN A 39 5.39 -11.00 -12.15
C ASN A 39 4.86 -12.33 -12.73
N GLU A 40 5.75 -13.12 -13.35
CA GLU A 40 5.41 -14.41 -13.96
C GLU A 40 4.92 -15.47 -12.95
N HIS A 41 5.16 -15.28 -11.67
CA HIS A 41 4.78 -16.19 -10.60
C HIS A 41 3.40 -15.90 -10.00
N GLU A 42 2.65 -14.90 -10.49
CA GLU A 42 1.35 -14.48 -9.93
C GLU A 42 0.42 -15.65 -9.58
N ASP A 43 0.08 -16.48 -10.56
CA ASP A 43 -0.88 -17.58 -10.40
C ASP A 43 -0.40 -18.60 -9.36
N GLY A 44 0.89 -18.95 -9.41
CA GLY A 44 1.50 -19.94 -8.52
C GLY A 44 1.59 -19.45 -7.08
N ALA A 45 2.12 -18.24 -6.89
CA ALA A 45 2.27 -17.64 -5.57
C ALA A 45 0.91 -17.39 -4.91
N PHE A 46 -0.08 -16.91 -5.68
CA PHE A 46 -1.42 -16.68 -5.17
C PHE A 46 -2.14 -17.98 -4.77
N ALA A 47 -2.01 -19.04 -5.56
CA ALA A 47 -2.58 -20.35 -5.23
C ALA A 47 -2.01 -20.89 -3.90
N ASP A 48 -0.71 -20.78 -3.70
CA ASP A 48 -0.04 -21.23 -2.47
C ASP A 48 -0.41 -20.36 -1.25
N SER A 49 -0.48 -19.03 -1.42
CA SER A 49 -1.00 -18.11 -0.40
C SER A 49 -2.42 -18.50 0.03
N LEU A 50 -3.35 -18.67 -0.91
CA LEU A 50 -4.73 -19.04 -0.60
C LEU A 50 -4.83 -20.39 0.11
N ALA A 51 -4.15 -21.42 -0.41
CA ALA A 51 -4.17 -22.75 0.18
C ALA A 51 -3.66 -22.73 1.63
N TRP A 52 -2.57 -22.00 1.87
CA TRP A 52 -2.00 -21.87 3.20
C TRP A 52 -2.90 -21.08 4.16
N LEU A 53 -3.39 -19.90 3.75
CA LEU A 53 -4.30 -19.07 4.55
C LEU A 53 -5.59 -19.81 4.93
N GLN A 54 -6.10 -20.67 4.04
CA GLN A 54 -7.22 -21.56 4.35
C GLN A 54 -6.85 -22.65 5.37
N SER A 55 -5.66 -23.25 5.23
CA SER A 55 -5.19 -24.31 6.13
C SER A 55 -5.07 -23.83 7.59
N ILE A 56 -4.66 -22.57 7.79
CA ILE A 56 -4.57 -21.93 9.12
C ILE A 56 -5.88 -21.24 9.55
N LYS A 57 -6.96 -21.41 8.79
CA LYS A 57 -8.29 -20.82 9.04
C LYS A 57 -8.28 -19.28 9.14
N ALA A 58 -7.36 -18.61 8.45
CA ALA A 58 -7.35 -17.15 8.34
C ALA A 58 -8.52 -16.67 7.46
N ILE A 59 -8.84 -17.41 6.40
CA ILE A 59 -10.01 -17.13 5.54
C ILE A 59 -11.24 -17.83 6.13
N LYS A 60 -12.00 -17.09 6.94
CA LYS A 60 -13.08 -17.65 7.78
C LYS A 60 -14.41 -17.90 7.05
N THR A 61 -14.65 -17.25 5.92
CA THR A 61 -15.94 -17.31 5.22
C THR A 61 -15.78 -17.25 3.69
N PRO A 62 -16.73 -17.79 2.92
CA PRO A 62 -16.76 -17.63 1.47
C PRO A 62 -16.78 -16.16 1.02
N LYS A 63 -17.40 -15.28 1.81
CA LYS A 63 -17.41 -13.84 1.55
C LYS A 63 -16.00 -13.27 1.57
N TYR A 64 -15.17 -13.66 2.54
CA TYR A 64 -13.77 -13.22 2.61
C TYR A 64 -12.96 -13.69 1.41
N LEU A 65 -13.11 -14.95 1.01
CA LEU A 65 -12.44 -15.47 -0.19
C LEU A 65 -12.87 -14.71 -1.45
N ASN A 66 -14.17 -14.40 -1.57
CA ASN A 66 -14.68 -13.60 -2.67
C ASN A 66 -14.08 -12.18 -2.66
N THR A 67 -13.99 -11.53 -1.49
CA THR A 67 -13.35 -10.21 -1.36
C THR A 67 -11.91 -10.23 -1.85
N ILE A 68 -11.10 -11.21 -1.43
CA ILE A 68 -9.70 -11.35 -1.89
C ILE A 68 -9.64 -11.43 -3.42
N LYS A 69 -10.46 -12.30 -4.03
CA LYS A 69 -10.51 -12.46 -5.48
C LYS A 69 -11.02 -11.22 -6.23
N THR A 70 -12.02 -10.53 -5.68
CA THR A 70 -12.57 -9.31 -6.29
C THR A 70 -11.59 -8.14 -6.19
N CYS A 71 -10.83 -8.05 -5.10
CA CYS A 71 -9.82 -7.01 -4.94
C CYS A 71 -8.57 -7.30 -5.77
N ALA A 72 -8.32 -8.55 -6.17
CA ALA A 72 -7.13 -8.97 -6.90
C ALA A 72 -5.84 -8.51 -6.20
N PHE A 73 -5.69 -8.83 -4.92
CA PHE A 73 -4.53 -8.39 -4.11
C PHE A 73 -3.20 -8.95 -4.63
N GLU A 74 -3.24 -10.14 -5.21
CA GLU A 74 -2.15 -10.76 -5.94
C GLU A 74 -1.71 -9.94 -7.15
N ARG A 75 -2.66 -9.28 -7.83
CA ARG A 75 -2.35 -8.44 -8.99
C ARG A 75 -1.59 -7.19 -8.59
N LEU A 76 -1.95 -6.57 -7.47
CA LEU A 76 -1.19 -5.43 -6.94
C LEU A 76 0.26 -5.82 -6.68
N MET A 77 0.48 -6.91 -5.95
CA MET A 77 1.84 -7.37 -5.62
C MET A 77 2.62 -7.80 -6.86
N SER A 78 1.97 -8.46 -7.83
CA SER A 78 2.64 -8.88 -9.06
C SER A 78 3.08 -7.69 -9.93
N ARG A 79 2.38 -6.56 -9.85
CA ARG A 79 2.75 -5.32 -10.55
C ARG A 79 3.82 -4.50 -9.82
N THR A 80 3.85 -4.55 -8.48
CA THR A 80 4.81 -3.78 -7.68
C THR A 80 6.09 -4.56 -7.30
N TYR A 81 6.08 -5.88 -7.43
CA TYR A 81 7.23 -6.77 -7.22
C TYR A 81 7.58 -7.57 -8.49
N PRO A 82 7.80 -6.93 -9.65
CA PRO A 82 8.09 -7.67 -10.87
C PRO A 82 9.43 -8.42 -10.80
N PHE A 83 10.32 -8.07 -9.87
CA PHE A 83 11.63 -8.71 -9.68
C PHE A 83 11.61 -9.92 -8.76
N ALA A 84 10.53 -10.14 -7.99
CA ALA A 84 10.50 -11.17 -6.97
C ALA A 84 10.43 -12.58 -7.60
N ASP A 85 11.15 -13.54 -7.00
CA ASP A 85 10.88 -14.94 -7.26
C ASP A 85 9.53 -15.36 -6.65
N HIS A 86 9.12 -16.60 -6.90
CA HIS A 86 7.84 -17.13 -6.40
C HIS A 86 7.66 -16.95 -4.89
N GLU A 87 8.65 -17.31 -4.07
CA GLU A 87 8.56 -17.21 -2.61
C GLU A 87 8.54 -15.75 -2.12
N GLY A 88 9.24 -14.83 -2.79
CA GLY A 88 9.21 -13.41 -2.48
C GLY A 88 7.88 -12.77 -2.83
N LEU A 89 7.31 -13.12 -3.99
CA LEU A 89 5.99 -12.67 -4.38
C LEU A 89 4.92 -13.21 -3.43
N ARG A 90 5.00 -14.49 -3.06
CA ARG A 90 4.10 -15.11 -2.08
C ARG A 90 4.12 -14.38 -0.74
N ALA A 91 5.30 -14.03 -0.23
CA ALA A 91 5.44 -13.24 1.00
C ALA A 91 4.75 -11.86 0.86
N ALA A 92 4.93 -11.18 -0.27
CA ALA A 92 4.28 -9.89 -0.52
C ALA A 92 2.74 -10.02 -0.59
N ILE A 93 2.24 -11.08 -1.23
CA ILE A 93 0.80 -11.41 -1.29
C ILE A 93 0.24 -11.69 0.11
N ASP A 94 0.91 -12.52 0.90
CA ASP A 94 0.49 -12.85 2.27
C ASP A 94 0.43 -11.60 3.16
N LEU A 95 1.44 -10.71 3.04
CA LEU A 95 1.44 -9.41 3.72
C LEU A 95 0.27 -8.54 3.27
N ASN A 96 0.04 -8.42 1.96
CA ASN A 96 -1.03 -7.58 1.43
C ASN A 96 -2.42 -8.06 1.84
N ILE A 97 -2.69 -9.36 1.74
CA ILE A 97 -3.95 -9.95 2.19
C ILE A 97 -4.12 -9.71 3.70
N MET A 98 -3.09 -9.96 4.51
CA MET A 98 -3.15 -9.73 5.96
C MET A 98 -3.44 -8.26 6.29
N THR A 99 -2.73 -7.31 5.66
CA THR A 99 -2.91 -5.88 5.92
C THR A 99 -4.33 -5.43 5.55
N ASN A 100 -4.84 -5.83 4.38
CA ASN A 100 -6.21 -5.51 3.99
C ASN A 100 -7.25 -6.18 4.91
N LEU A 101 -6.99 -7.39 5.40
CA LEU A 101 -7.87 -8.05 6.38
C LEU A 101 -7.91 -7.31 7.71
N LEU A 102 -6.76 -6.82 8.17
CA LEU A 102 -6.68 -6.04 9.40
C LEU A 102 -7.38 -4.68 9.25
N ASP A 103 -7.19 -4.04 8.10
CA ASP A 103 -7.79 -2.75 7.76
C ASP A 103 -9.32 -2.84 7.68
N ASP A 104 -9.84 -3.75 6.86
CA ASP A 104 -11.29 -3.95 6.70
C ASP A 104 -11.94 -4.37 8.04
N TYR A 105 -11.25 -5.14 8.90
CA TYR A 105 -11.72 -5.49 10.24
C TYR A 105 -11.71 -4.29 11.20
N SER A 106 -10.65 -3.47 11.17
CA SER A 106 -10.52 -2.25 11.97
C SER A 106 -11.56 -1.19 11.59
N ASP A 107 -11.97 -1.14 10.32
CA ASP A 107 -12.90 -0.13 9.82
C ASP A 107 -14.37 -0.41 10.13
N VAL A 108 -14.76 -1.68 10.21
CA VAL A 108 -16.14 -2.06 10.56
C VAL A 108 -16.41 -2.04 12.07
N VAL A 109 -15.37 -2.06 12.90
CA VAL A 109 -15.52 -2.02 14.36
C VAL A 109 -15.68 -0.58 14.80
N GLU A 110 -16.90 -0.24 15.24
CA GLU A 110 -17.14 1.05 15.88
C GLU A 110 -16.25 1.21 17.12
N ALA A 111 -15.60 2.36 17.28
CA ALA A 111 -14.75 2.65 18.45
C ALA A 111 -15.52 2.59 19.80
N THR A 112 -16.85 2.57 19.76
CA THR A 112 -17.76 2.39 20.90
C THR A 112 -18.01 0.92 21.26
N ASP A 113 -17.76 -0.03 20.36
CA ASP A 113 -17.86 -1.46 20.63
C ASP A 113 -16.62 -1.95 21.38
N GLN A 114 -16.69 -1.88 22.71
CA GLN A 114 -15.58 -2.25 23.59
C GLN A 114 -15.16 -3.72 23.45
N VAL A 115 -16.09 -4.62 23.12
CA VAL A 115 -15.80 -6.05 23.03
C VAL A 115 -14.99 -6.32 21.77
N SER A 116 -15.47 -5.87 20.61
CA SER A 116 -14.75 -6.03 19.34
C SER A 116 -13.40 -5.30 19.36
N MET A 117 -13.32 -4.11 19.98
CA MET A 117 -12.06 -3.38 20.13
C MET A 117 -11.02 -4.11 20.99
N GLN A 118 -11.43 -4.90 21.99
CA GLN A 118 -10.50 -5.72 22.76
C GLN A 118 -9.87 -6.81 21.91
N PHE A 119 -10.62 -7.43 21.00
CA PHE A 119 -10.10 -8.41 20.05
C PHE A 119 -9.13 -7.77 19.06
N VAL A 120 -9.52 -6.65 18.42
CA VAL A 120 -8.64 -5.88 17.52
C VAL A 120 -7.32 -5.53 18.21
N THR A 121 -7.38 -4.93 19.40
CA THR A 121 -6.18 -4.48 20.13
C THR A 121 -5.29 -5.65 20.56
N LYS A 122 -5.88 -6.80 20.91
CA LYS A 122 -5.13 -8.02 21.25
C LYS A 122 -4.38 -8.53 20.03
N ASP A 123 -5.06 -8.61 18.90
CA ASP A 123 -4.51 -9.06 17.63
C ASP A 123 -3.39 -8.14 17.13
N GLU A 124 -3.60 -6.82 17.14
CA GLU A 124 -2.57 -5.80 16.85
C GLU A 124 -1.35 -5.97 17.77
N ARG A 125 -1.55 -6.19 19.07
CA ARG A 125 -0.47 -6.41 20.03
C ARG A 125 0.35 -7.67 19.72
N ASN A 126 -0.33 -8.77 19.39
CA ASN A 126 0.34 -10.02 19.04
C ASN A 126 1.21 -9.84 17.78
N VAL A 127 0.71 -9.14 16.77
CA VAL A 127 1.48 -8.79 15.57
C VAL A 127 2.68 -7.92 15.91
N ILE A 128 2.51 -6.89 16.76
CA ILE A 128 3.62 -6.04 17.24
C ILE A 128 4.69 -6.86 17.98
N SER A 129 4.30 -7.81 18.82
CA SER A 129 5.24 -8.71 19.50
C SER A 129 6.11 -9.48 18.50
N VAL A 130 5.50 -10.06 17.46
CA VAL A 130 6.24 -10.76 16.39
C VAL A 130 7.20 -9.82 15.65
N LEU A 131 6.71 -8.63 15.29
CA LEU A 131 7.52 -7.57 14.64
C LEU A 131 8.64 -7.04 15.54
N ARG A 132 8.58 -7.26 16.86
CA ARG A 132 9.66 -6.93 17.81
C ARG A 132 10.60 -8.10 18.12
N GLY A 133 10.35 -9.26 17.53
CA GLY A 133 11.25 -10.41 17.56
C GLY A 133 10.79 -11.53 18.49
N GLU A 134 9.62 -11.38 19.12
CA GLU A 134 9.02 -12.46 19.90
C GLU A 134 8.53 -13.56 18.95
N ARG A 135 8.69 -14.82 19.36
CA ARG A 135 8.16 -15.96 18.61
C ARG A 135 6.70 -16.18 18.96
N TRP A 136 5.83 -16.18 17.95
CA TRP A 136 4.43 -16.54 18.14
C TRP A 136 4.26 -18.05 18.25
N THR A 137 3.68 -18.52 19.34
CA THR A 137 3.41 -19.95 19.58
C THR A 137 1.93 -20.24 19.88
N GLY A 138 1.06 -19.24 19.75
CA GLY A 138 -0.38 -19.39 19.98
C GLY A 138 -1.15 -19.90 18.77
N ASP A 139 -2.37 -20.39 18.98
CA ASP A 139 -3.30 -20.85 17.95
C ASP A 139 -4.56 -19.98 17.85
N ASP A 140 -4.66 -18.93 18.67
CA ASP A 140 -5.83 -18.08 18.81
C ASP A 140 -5.79 -16.79 17.97
N SER A 141 -4.69 -16.53 17.25
CA SER A 141 -4.53 -15.38 16.37
C SER A 141 -3.93 -15.78 15.01
N SER A 142 -4.81 -15.88 14.00
CA SER A 142 -4.38 -16.21 12.64
C SER A 142 -3.49 -15.14 12.03
N ILE A 143 -3.70 -13.86 12.37
CA ILE A 143 -2.85 -12.76 11.84
C ILE A 143 -1.46 -12.74 12.46
N ALA A 144 -1.30 -13.13 13.73
CA ALA A 144 0.01 -13.29 14.34
C ALA A 144 0.76 -14.49 13.76
N CYS A 145 0.03 -15.58 13.44
CA CYS A 145 0.57 -16.70 12.69
C CYS A 145 1.03 -16.29 11.28
N ILE A 146 0.26 -15.44 10.59
CA ILE A 146 0.67 -14.90 9.29
C ILE A 146 1.95 -14.08 9.41
N MET A 147 2.00 -13.13 10.35
CA MET A 147 3.19 -12.31 10.57
C MET A 147 4.41 -13.16 10.95
N GLN A 148 4.24 -14.20 11.76
CA GLN A 148 5.35 -15.11 12.11
C GLN A 148 5.91 -15.81 10.87
N SER A 149 5.04 -16.37 10.02
CA SER A 149 5.44 -16.99 8.75
C SER A 149 6.15 -16.00 7.83
N LEU A 150 5.64 -14.76 7.73
CA LEU A 150 6.27 -13.68 6.96
C LEU A 150 7.67 -13.36 7.47
N MET A 151 7.87 -13.25 8.78
CA MET A 151 9.20 -13.01 9.34
C MET A 151 10.16 -14.18 9.07
N ASP A 152 9.66 -15.42 9.09
CA ASP A 152 10.46 -16.59 8.76
C ASP A 152 10.85 -16.62 7.27
N GLN A 153 9.91 -16.32 6.37
CA GLN A 153 10.18 -16.20 4.93
C GLN A 153 11.16 -15.06 4.62
N CYS A 154 11.01 -13.92 5.30
CA CYS A 154 11.84 -12.74 5.11
C CYS A 154 13.27 -12.89 5.66
N SER A 155 13.57 -13.96 6.41
CA SER A 155 14.92 -14.22 6.95
C SER A 155 15.99 -14.39 5.87
N ARG A 156 15.59 -14.69 4.63
CA ARG A 156 16.50 -14.83 3.48
C ARG A 156 16.82 -13.50 2.77
N PHE A 157 16.08 -12.43 3.06
CA PHE A 157 16.24 -11.12 2.43
C PHE A 157 17.22 -10.25 3.21
N ASN A 158 17.50 -9.06 2.69
CA ASN A 158 18.37 -8.10 3.37
C ASN A 158 17.76 -7.66 4.72
N GLN A 159 18.41 -8.03 5.82
CA GLN A 159 17.86 -7.85 7.15
C GLN A 159 17.78 -6.37 7.59
N GLY A 160 18.65 -5.49 7.10
CA GLY A 160 18.56 -4.06 7.40
C GLY A 160 17.24 -3.46 6.89
N TRP A 161 16.87 -3.80 5.66
CA TRP A 161 15.60 -3.36 5.06
C TRP A 161 14.39 -4.05 5.71
N ILE A 162 14.51 -5.32 6.09
CA ILE A 162 13.46 -6.02 6.85
C ILE A 162 13.24 -5.39 8.24
N ASP A 163 14.30 -4.94 8.92
CA ASP A 163 14.17 -4.24 10.20
C ASP A 163 13.43 -2.91 10.05
N LEU A 164 13.68 -2.15 8.98
CA LEU A 164 12.90 -0.95 8.66
C LEU A 164 11.44 -1.31 8.35
N MET A 165 11.21 -2.34 7.54
CA MET A 165 9.86 -2.83 7.23
C MET A 165 9.08 -3.17 8.51
N ARG A 166 9.72 -3.84 9.47
CA ARG A 166 9.12 -4.20 10.76
C ARG A 166 8.75 -2.96 11.58
N GLN A 167 9.65 -1.97 11.63
CA GLN A 167 9.41 -0.71 12.33
C GLN A 167 8.22 0.04 11.72
N GLU A 168 8.15 0.13 10.40
CA GLU A 168 7.05 0.84 9.75
C GLU A 168 5.71 0.13 9.85
N TYR A 169 5.69 -1.21 9.87
CA TYR A 169 4.44 -1.91 10.16
C TYR A 169 3.96 -1.64 11.60
N VAL A 170 4.87 -1.51 12.57
CA VAL A 170 4.51 -1.08 13.93
C VAL A 170 3.96 0.34 13.93
N HIS A 171 4.55 1.28 13.18
CA HIS A 171 4.03 2.64 13.05
C HIS A 171 2.63 2.66 12.41
N TYR A 172 2.39 1.86 11.37
CA TYR A 172 1.08 1.69 10.76
C TYR A 172 0.02 1.27 11.79
N LEU A 173 0.29 0.21 12.57
CA LEU A 173 -0.65 -0.26 13.60
C LEU A 173 -0.96 0.81 14.66
N GLN A 174 0.04 1.63 15.01
CA GLN A 174 -0.15 2.75 15.93
C GLN A 174 -0.94 3.91 15.28
N ALA A 175 -0.74 4.18 14.00
CA ALA A 175 -1.46 5.20 13.24
C ALA A 175 -2.95 4.85 13.09
N ASN A 176 -3.30 3.58 12.88
CA ASN A 176 -4.70 3.13 12.82
C ASN A 176 -5.48 3.46 14.10
N ALA A 177 -4.82 3.36 15.26
CA ALA A 177 -5.44 3.76 16.53
C ALA A 177 -5.77 5.26 16.56
N LEU A 178 -4.91 6.10 15.97
CA LEU A 178 -5.14 7.53 15.84
C LEU A 178 -6.28 7.84 14.85
N GLU A 179 -6.36 7.15 13.73
CA GLU A 179 -7.46 7.28 12.77
C GLU A 179 -8.82 6.92 13.39
N ARG A 180 -8.90 5.80 14.13
CA ARG A 180 -10.12 5.43 14.87
C ARG A 180 -10.55 6.52 15.84
N MET A 181 -9.60 7.14 16.55
CA MET A 181 -9.86 8.26 17.45
C MET A 181 -10.32 9.53 16.73
N ASN A 182 -9.75 9.81 15.54
CA ASN A 182 -10.15 10.93 14.71
C ASN A 182 -11.57 10.74 14.17
N ARG A 183 -11.89 9.55 13.65
CA ARG A 183 -13.23 9.18 13.19
C ARG A 183 -14.27 9.36 14.29
N ARG A 184 -14.01 8.82 15.48
CA ARG A 184 -14.91 8.94 16.64
C ARG A 184 -15.24 10.39 17.03
N LYS A 185 -14.30 11.32 16.89
CA LYS A 185 -14.51 12.73 17.23
C LYS A 185 -15.35 13.47 16.17
N GLY A 186 -15.62 12.86 15.02
CA GLY A 186 -16.41 13.45 13.92
C GLY A 186 -15.79 14.73 13.34
N LYS A 187 -14.50 14.99 13.61
CA LYS A 187 -13.82 16.19 13.13
C LYS A 187 -13.29 15.96 11.73
N LYS A 188 -13.54 16.92 10.82
CA LYS A 188 -12.79 17.03 9.57
C LYS A 188 -11.31 17.28 9.91
N LEU A 189 -10.40 16.60 9.22
CA LEU A 189 -8.96 16.78 9.41
C LEU A 189 -8.51 18.08 8.72
N THR A 190 -7.56 18.79 9.33
CA THR A 190 -6.79 19.82 8.61
C THR A 190 -5.80 19.13 7.67
N TRP A 191 -5.30 19.85 6.66
CA TRP A 191 -4.27 19.33 5.76
C TRP A 191 -3.07 18.71 6.51
N SER A 192 -2.51 19.44 7.47
CA SER A 192 -1.35 18.96 8.24
C SER A 192 -1.65 17.73 9.10
N MET A 193 -2.87 17.62 9.64
CA MET A 193 -3.27 16.42 10.38
C MET A 193 -3.43 15.21 9.44
N PHE A 194 -4.07 15.43 8.30
CA PHE A 194 -4.26 14.42 7.26
C PHE A 194 -2.93 13.92 6.72
N GLU A 195 -2.08 14.81 6.20
CA GLU A 195 -0.83 14.47 5.53
C GLU A 195 0.07 13.62 6.44
N ASN A 196 0.24 14.03 7.70
CA ASN A 196 1.09 13.29 8.64
C ASN A 196 0.46 11.95 9.09
N THR A 197 -0.86 11.88 9.25
CA THR A 197 -1.51 10.63 9.68
C THR A 197 -1.55 9.63 8.52
N ARG A 198 -1.94 10.09 7.32
CA ARG A 198 -2.09 9.26 6.13
C ARG A 198 -0.76 8.66 5.66
N TYR A 199 0.34 9.39 5.83
CA TYR A 199 1.69 8.89 5.52
C TYR A 199 1.96 7.52 6.17
N TYR A 200 1.71 7.39 7.48
CA TYR A 200 1.93 6.14 8.21
C TYR A 200 0.73 5.17 8.12
N ALA A 201 -0.49 5.69 8.13
CA ALA A 201 -1.71 4.87 8.07
C ALA A 201 -1.89 4.12 6.74
N SER A 202 -1.24 4.58 5.67
CA SER A 202 -1.29 3.91 4.36
C SER A 202 -0.60 2.54 4.31
N CYS A 203 0.30 2.26 5.26
CA CYS A 203 1.20 1.10 5.27
C CYS A 203 2.15 0.99 4.05
N VAL A 204 2.17 1.96 3.12
CA VAL A 204 2.96 1.87 1.87
C VAL A 204 4.45 1.70 2.15
N LEU A 205 4.98 2.42 3.15
CA LEU A 205 6.41 2.41 3.47
C LEU A 205 6.93 1.01 3.86
N CYS A 206 6.08 0.21 4.54
CA CYS A 206 6.39 -1.19 4.84
C CYS A 206 6.65 -1.99 3.56
N PHE A 207 5.78 -1.85 2.56
CA PHE A 207 5.94 -2.55 1.30
C PHE A 207 7.13 -2.05 0.48
N LEU A 208 7.43 -0.74 0.50
CA LEU A 208 8.63 -0.19 -0.14
C LEU A 208 9.90 -0.81 0.45
N TYR A 209 9.99 -0.93 1.77
CA TYR A 209 11.15 -1.54 2.42
C TYR A 209 11.21 -3.05 2.24
N MET A 210 10.08 -3.75 2.18
CA MET A 210 10.06 -5.16 1.79
C MET A 210 10.55 -5.36 0.34
N SER A 211 10.17 -4.46 -0.56
CA SER A 211 10.62 -4.46 -1.96
C SER A 211 12.13 -4.24 -2.03
N ALA A 212 12.64 -3.24 -1.32
CA ALA A 212 14.07 -2.95 -1.21
C ALA A 212 14.86 -4.13 -0.63
N ALA A 213 14.32 -4.85 0.36
CA ALA A 213 14.96 -6.01 0.95
C ALA A 213 15.24 -7.16 -0.04
N MET A 214 14.47 -7.22 -1.13
CA MET A 214 14.60 -8.25 -2.16
C MET A 214 15.59 -7.87 -3.28
N VAL A 215 15.90 -6.59 -3.45
CA VAL A 215 16.72 -6.08 -4.57
C VAL A 215 18.02 -5.41 -4.14
N CYS A 216 18.07 -4.82 -2.94
CA CYS A 216 19.25 -4.15 -2.41
C CYS A 216 20.10 -5.11 -1.58
N THR A 217 21.42 -4.96 -1.67
CA THR A 217 22.38 -5.88 -1.04
C THR A 217 23.12 -5.28 0.16
N GLY A 218 23.24 -3.97 0.23
CA GLY A 218 23.93 -3.19 1.26
C GLY A 218 23.03 -2.67 2.38
N ASP A 219 23.58 -1.81 3.22
CA ASP A 219 22.88 -1.24 4.37
C ASP A 219 21.88 -0.18 3.89
N PRO A 220 20.61 -0.19 4.35
CA PRO A 220 19.66 0.86 4.04
C PRO A 220 20.17 2.28 4.32
N ALA A 221 21.04 2.46 5.32
CA ALA A 221 21.61 3.77 5.63
C ALA A 221 22.44 4.36 4.48
N ASP A 222 23.08 3.53 3.67
CA ASP A 222 23.88 3.98 2.53
C ASP A 222 23.00 4.59 1.42
N VAL A 223 21.74 4.12 1.32
CA VAL A 223 20.73 4.64 0.40
C VAL A 223 19.96 5.80 1.02
N LEU A 224 19.40 5.58 2.21
CA LEU A 224 18.48 6.50 2.89
C LEU A 224 19.19 7.69 3.57
N SER A 225 20.52 7.72 3.62
CA SER A 225 21.25 8.94 4.02
C SER A 225 21.24 10.03 2.94
N THR A 226 20.89 9.70 1.69
CA THR A 226 20.77 10.66 0.60
C THR A 226 19.44 11.43 0.71
N PRO A 227 19.46 12.76 0.95
CA PRO A 227 18.22 13.52 1.19
C PRO A 227 17.20 13.46 0.06
N HIS A 228 17.66 13.47 -1.20
CA HIS A 228 16.78 13.35 -2.37
C HIS A 228 16.00 12.03 -2.35
N ILE A 229 16.64 10.91 -1.99
CA ILE A 229 15.99 9.61 -1.91
C ILE A 229 14.95 9.58 -0.80
N LEU A 230 15.22 10.15 0.38
CA LEU A 230 14.21 10.28 1.43
C LEU A 230 12.99 11.09 0.99
N ILE A 231 13.22 12.18 0.25
CA ILE A 231 12.14 13.00 -0.31
C ILE A 231 11.35 12.16 -1.33
N MET A 232 12.02 11.49 -2.27
CA MET A 232 11.40 10.60 -3.26
C MET A 232 10.55 9.49 -2.61
N THR A 233 11.05 8.85 -1.55
CA THR A 233 10.26 7.88 -0.76
C THR A 233 8.99 8.51 -0.23
N ARG A 234 9.07 9.74 0.30
CA ARG A 234 7.89 10.45 0.79
C ARG A 234 6.90 10.77 -0.32
N LEU A 235 7.39 11.21 -1.48
CA LEU A 235 6.58 11.49 -2.65
C LEU A 235 5.81 10.25 -3.12
N VAL A 236 6.46 9.09 -3.14
CA VAL A 236 5.82 7.83 -3.56
C VAL A 236 4.77 7.36 -2.55
N VAL A 237 5.06 7.45 -1.25
CA VAL A 237 4.05 7.13 -0.21
C VAL A 237 2.84 8.04 -0.36
N ASN A 238 3.04 9.35 -0.52
CA ASN A 238 1.95 10.31 -0.75
C ASN A 238 1.17 9.98 -2.02
N HIS A 239 1.85 9.80 -3.15
CA HIS A 239 1.25 9.46 -4.43
C HIS A 239 0.35 8.22 -4.31
N VAL A 240 0.91 7.09 -3.83
CA VAL A 240 0.16 5.83 -3.71
C VAL A 240 -1.04 5.96 -2.77
N SER A 241 -0.86 6.64 -1.64
CA SER A 241 -1.91 6.80 -0.63
C SER A 241 -3.04 7.72 -1.08
N TRP A 242 -2.70 8.88 -1.67
CA TRP A 242 -3.70 9.86 -2.09
C TRP A 242 -4.40 9.43 -3.38
N PHE A 243 -3.71 8.69 -4.25
CA PHE A 243 -4.35 8.06 -5.39
C PHE A 243 -5.38 7.02 -4.94
N ASN A 244 -5.04 6.19 -3.95
CA ASN A 244 -5.99 5.27 -3.29
C ASN A 244 -7.21 6.01 -2.72
N ASP A 245 -7.00 7.14 -2.03
CA ASP A 245 -8.09 7.96 -1.51
C ASP A 245 -9.03 8.46 -2.62
N ILE A 246 -8.49 8.94 -3.74
CA ILE A 246 -9.28 9.49 -4.84
C ILE A 246 -10.12 8.39 -5.48
N ILE A 247 -9.49 7.27 -5.84
CA ILE A 247 -10.18 6.14 -6.48
C ILE A 247 -11.17 5.48 -5.51
N GLY A 248 -10.82 5.42 -4.22
CA GLY A 248 -11.61 4.81 -3.16
C GLY A 248 -12.71 5.68 -2.56
N VAL A 249 -12.82 6.96 -2.95
CA VAL A 249 -13.66 7.93 -2.22
C VAL A 249 -15.13 7.52 -2.11
N ASN A 250 -15.68 6.83 -3.11
CA ASN A 250 -17.08 6.40 -3.09
C ASN A 250 -17.34 5.32 -2.03
N LYS A 251 -16.39 4.39 -1.86
CA LYS A 251 -16.42 3.38 -0.81
C LYS A 251 -16.31 4.08 0.55
N GLU A 252 -15.28 4.89 0.72
CA GLU A 252 -14.97 5.55 2.00
C GLU A 252 -16.06 6.54 2.46
N LYS A 253 -16.74 7.19 1.51
CA LYS A 253 -17.90 8.04 1.80
C LYS A 253 -19.05 7.24 2.41
N LYS A 254 -19.27 5.99 1.97
CA LYS A 254 -20.29 5.10 2.55
C LYS A 254 -19.89 4.62 3.95
N GLU A 255 -18.60 4.49 4.20
CA GLU A 255 -18.02 4.05 5.47
C GLU A 255 -17.82 5.21 6.48
N ALA A 256 -18.15 6.44 6.08
CA ALA A 256 -17.98 7.65 6.89
C ALA A 256 -16.55 7.86 7.42
N VAL A 257 -15.56 7.45 6.62
CA VAL A 257 -14.13 7.69 6.91
C VAL A 257 -13.82 9.19 6.74
N ASN A 258 -12.90 9.72 7.55
CA ASN A 258 -12.51 11.13 7.52
C ASN A 258 -11.04 11.38 7.12
N ASN A 259 -10.25 10.32 6.92
CA ASN A 259 -8.85 10.39 6.51
C ASN A 259 -8.68 10.14 5.01
N ASN A 260 -9.23 11.06 4.20
CA ASN A 260 -9.18 11.00 2.73
C ASN A 260 -8.90 12.39 2.17
N ILE A 261 -7.97 12.50 1.22
CA ILE A 261 -7.56 13.78 0.63
C ILE A 261 -8.74 14.57 0.02
N VAL A 262 -9.70 13.90 -0.64
CA VAL A 262 -10.87 14.57 -1.23
C VAL A 262 -11.73 15.23 -0.16
N PHE A 263 -11.96 14.57 0.99
CA PHE A 263 -12.73 15.15 2.09
C PHE A 263 -12.02 16.35 2.74
N VAL A 264 -10.68 16.29 2.80
CA VAL A 264 -9.86 17.40 3.30
C VAL A 264 -9.91 18.58 2.33
N MET A 265 -9.84 18.35 1.02
CA MET A 265 -9.98 19.41 0.02
C MET A 265 -11.39 20.01 0.03
N GLU A 266 -12.43 19.18 0.11
CA GLU A 266 -13.83 19.62 0.18
C GLU A 266 -14.13 20.44 1.44
N SER A 267 -13.34 20.29 2.50
CA SER A 267 -13.48 21.10 3.72
C SER A 267 -13.12 22.59 3.55
N LYS A 268 -12.43 22.96 2.45
CA LYS A 268 -12.06 24.34 2.17
C LYS A 268 -13.32 25.19 1.90
N LYS A 269 -13.34 26.42 2.43
CA LYS A 269 -14.49 27.32 2.31
C LYS A 269 -14.77 27.63 0.83
N GLY A 270 -15.98 27.31 0.37
CA GLY A 270 -16.43 27.58 -1.00
C GLY A 270 -15.98 26.54 -2.04
N GLN A 271 -15.34 25.44 -1.62
CA GLN A 271 -14.93 24.37 -2.52
C GLN A 271 -16.14 23.55 -2.98
N THR A 272 -16.22 23.26 -4.28
CA THR A 272 -17.17 22.28 -4.81
C THR A 272 -16.59 20.87 -4.72
N TRP A 273 -17.43 19.84 -4.81
CA TRP A 273 -16.97 18.45 -4.88
C TRP A 273 -16.01 18.23 -6.05
N GLU A 274 -16.37 18.70 -7.24
CA GLU A 274 -15.52 18.61 -8.43
C GLU A 274 -14.18 19.32 -8.23
N GLY A 275 -14.19 20.53 -7.68
CA GLY A 275 -12.94 21.25 -7.37
C GLY A 275 -12.10 20.52 -6.32
N ALA A 276 -12.71 19.86 -5.34
CA ALA A 276 -11.98 19.04 -4.37
C ALA A 276 -11.31 17.83 -5.03
N VAL A 277 -11.98 17.14 -5.96
CA VAL A 277 -11.40 16.04 -6.74
C VAL A 277 -10.27 16.53 -7.63
N GLN A 278 -10.45 17.65 -8.35
CA GLN A 278 -9.41 18.24 -9.21
C GLN A 278 -8.17 18.68 -8.41
N ASP A 279 -8.37 19.32 -7.26
CA ASP A 279 -7.28 19.68 -6.34
C ASP A 279 -6.52 18.43 -5.87
N SER A 280 -7.22 17.34 -5.54
CA SER A 280 -6.60 16.08 -5.13
C SER A 280 -5.78 15.45 -6.26
N VAL A 281 -6.32 15.39 -7.48
CA VAL A 281 -5.61 14.87 -8.67
C VAL A 281 -4.37 15.69 -8.96
N LYS A 282 -4.48 17.03 -8.91
CA LYS A 282 -3.34 17.93 -9.10
C LYS A 282 -2.21 17.60 -8.13
N ARG A 283 -2.52 17.37 -6.86
CA ARG A 283 -1.52 17.03 -5.85
C ARG A 283 -0.85 15.69 -6.10
N VAL A 284 -1.60 14.66 -6.48
CA VAL A 284 -1.02 13.36 -6.86
C VAL A 284 -0.04 13.52 -8.02
N ASN A 285 -0.41 14.31 -9.03
CA ASN A 285 0.46 14.57 -10.18
C ASN A 285 1.72 15.34 -9.78
N GLU A 286 1.59 16.36 -8.91
CA GLU A 286 2.74 17.12 -8.39
C GLU A 286 3.76 16.22 -7.68
N GLU A 287 3.32 15.22 -6.90
CA GLU A 287 4.25 14.27 -6.24
C GLU A 287 5.02 13.43 -7.28
N CYS A 288 4.35 13.02 -8.36
CA CYS A 288 4.95 12.22 -9.45
C CYS A 288 5.90 13.05 -10.32
N GLU A 289 5.51 14.28 -10.68
CA GLU A 289 6.34 15.22 -11.43
C GLU A 289 7.61 15.58 -10.65
N THR A 290 7.46 15.93 -9.36
CA THR A 290 8.61 16.23 -8.48
C THR A 290 9.53 15.02 -8.33
N PHE A 291 8.98 13.80 -8.27
CA PHE A 291 9.79 12.58 -8.21
C PHE A 291 10.68 12.44 -9.46
N LEU A 292 10.12 12.65 -10.65
CA LEU A 292 10.85 12.57 -11.92
C LEU A 292 11.92 13.67 -12.05
N GLU A 293 11.63 14.88 -11.57
CA GLU A 293 12.60 15.98 -11.53
C GLU A 293 13.79 15.62 -10.62
N LEU A 294 13.53 15.09 -9.42
CA LEU A 294 14.58 14.68 -8.48
C LEU A 294 15.40 13.48 -9.00
N GLU A 295 14.76 12.52 -9.68
CA GLU A 295 15.46 11.40 -10.34
C GLU A 295 16.44 11.94 -11.39
N ALA A 296 16.01 12.88 -12.23
CA ALA A 296 16.86 13.51 -13.24
C ALA A 296 18.02 14.28 -12.60
N GLU A 297 17.77 15.08 -11.56
CA GLU A 297 18.80 15.82 -10.82
C GLU A 297 19.84 14.88 -10.20
N LEU A 298 19.40 13.75 -9.62
CA LEU A 298 20.30 12.74 -9.06
C LEU A 298 21.19 12.10 -10.13
N HIS A 299 20.64 11.78 -11.31
CA HIS A 299 21.43 11.31 -12.45
C HIS A 299 22.43 12.36 -12.94
N GLU A 300 22.00 13.61 -13.12
CA GLU A 300 22.87 14.70 -13.60
C GLU A 300 23.99 15.04 -12.62
N SER A 301 23.75 14.89 -11.31
CA SER A 301 24.75 15.14 -10.27
C SER A 301 25.85 14.08 -10.17
N GLY A 302 25.66 12.91 -10.81
CA GLY A 302 26.56 11.76 -10.69
C GLY A 302 26.43 10.98 -9.37
N LEU A 303 25.49 11.35 -8.48
CA LEU A 303 25.31 10.69 -7.18
C LEU A 303 24.83 9.23 -7.28
N LEU A 304 24.29 8.84 -8.44
CA LEU A 304 23.88 7.46 -8.74
C LEU A 304 24.96 6.64 -9.45
N GLU A 305 26.09 7.25 -9.85
CA GLU A 305 27.18 6.54 -10.48
C GLU A 305 27.76 5.48 -9.52
N ASP A 306 27.87 4.25 -9.99
CA ASP A 306 28.34 3.08 -9.21
C ASP A 306 27.55 2.81 -7.91
N ASN A 307 26.33 3.34 -7.76
CA ASN A 307 25.46 3.11 -6.61
C ASN A 307 24.25 2.22 -6.97
N GLU A 308 24.51 0.91 -7.08
CA GLU A 308 23.51 -0.08 -7.50
C GLU A 308 22.29 -0.14 -6.57
N ASP A 309 22.48 -0.03 -5.26
CA ASP A 309 21.38 -0.07 -4.30
C ASP A 309 20.48 1.17 -4.36
N ALA A 310 21.04 2.37 -4.59
CA ALA A 310 20.24 3.56 -4.81
C ALA A 310 19.41 3.46 -6.09
N LEU A 311 20.01 2.97 -7.19
CA LEU A 311 19.30 2.72 -8.45
C LEU A 311 18.18 1.68 -8.27
N ASN A 312 18.47 0.56 -7.60
CA ASN A 312 17.49 -0.48 -7.31
C ASN A 312 16.33 0.05 -6.47
N TYR A 313 16.61 0.89 -5.47
CA TYR A 313 15.57 1.47 -4.64
C TYR A 313 14.72 2.52 -5.39
N ILE A 314 15.31 3.35 -6.25
CA ILE A 314 14.55 4.26 -7.12
C ILE A 314 13.63 3.48 -8.07
N GLU A 315 14.09 2.36 -8.62
CA GLU A 315 13.26 1.47 -9.44
C GLU A 315 12.10 0.84 -8.63
N VAL A 316 12.35 0.42 -7.38
CA VAL A 316 11.29 0.01 -6.45
C VAL A 316 10.22 1.10 -6.31
N LEU A 317 10.63 2.35 -6.12
CA LEU A 317 9.69 3.47 -6.00
C LEU A 317 8.84 3.64 -7.27
N LYS A 318 9.44 3.49 -8.46
CA LYS A 318 8.74 3.57 -9.75
C LYS A 318 7.77 2.42 -9.96
N TYR A 319 8.14 1.18 -9.61
CA TYR A 319 7.22 0.04 -9.65
C TYR A 319 6.00 0.27 -8.76
N TRP A 320 6.16 0.92 -7.61
CA TRP A 320 5.05 1.23 -6.72
C TRP A 320 4.15 2.35 -7.24
N ILE A 321 4.71 3.41 -7.83
CA ILE A 321 3.90 4.44 -8.51
C ILE A 321 3.05 3.78 -9.60
N ARG A 322 3.70 3.02 -10.50
CA ARG A 322 3.05 2.46 -11.68
C ARG A 322 2.09 1.32 -11.36
N GLY A 323 2.58 0.31 -10.64
CA GLY A 323 1.84 -0.92 -10.36
C GLY A 323 0.63 -0.69 -9.47
N SER A 324 0.72 0.22 -8.50
CA SER A 324 -0.44 0.66 -7.72
C SER A 324 -1.48 1.29 -8.63
N MET A 325 -1.08 2.21 -9.51
CA MET A 325 -2.00 2.91 -10.39
C MET A 325 -2.76 1.93 -11.30
N ASP A 326 -2.05 1.03 -11.98
CA ASP A 326 -2.63 0.00 -12.86
C ASP A 326 -3.66 -0.86 -12.09
N TRP A 327 -3.28 -1.32 -10.89
CA TRP A 327 -4.15 -2.15 -10.05
C TRP A 327 -5.45 -1.46 -9.66
N HIS A 328 -5.44 -0.18 -9.31
CA HIS A 328 -6.68 0.51 -8.90
C HIS A 328 -7.70 0.61 -10.03
N PHE A 329 -7.26 0.69 -11.29
CA PHE A 329 -8.16 0.70 -12.47
C PHE A 329 -8.65 -0.71 -12.84
N GLU A 330 -7.86 -1.74 -12.57
CA GLU A 330 -8.24 -3.15 -12.78
C GLU A 330 -9.11 -3.73 -11.67
N SER A 331 -8.85 -3.33 -10.43
CA SER A 331 -9.43 -3.97 -9.24
C SER A 331 -10.93 -3.75 -9.16
N GLY A 332 -11.66 -4.82 -8.82
CA GLY A 332 -13.07 -4.75 -8.47
C GLY A 332 -13.32 -4.04 -7.12
N ARG A 333 -12.28 -3.78 -6.31
CA ARG A 333 -12.39 -3.17 -4.97
C ARG A 333 -13.12 -1.83 -4.98
N TYR A 334 -12.91 -1.01 -6.03
CA TYR A 334 -13.40 0.37 -6.11
C TYR A 334 -14.63 0.53 -6.99
N ARG A 335 -15.09 -0.55 -7.62
CA ARG A 335 -16.27 -0.53 -8.50
C ARG A 335 -17.54 -0.65 -7.69
N VAL A 336 -17.84 0.42 -6.98
CA VAL A 336 -19.08 0.56 -6.26
C VAL A 336 -20.14 1.05 -7.25
N ASN A 337 -21.16 0.24 -7.54
CA ASN A 337 -22.31 0.70 -8.34
C ASN A 337 -22.86 2.00 -7.73
N THR A 338 -22.90 3.06 -8.54
CA THR A 338 -23.39 4.40 -8.18
C THR A 338 -24.93 4.45 -8.13
N GLU A 339 -25.62 3.33 -8.32
CA GLU A 339 -27.08 3.25 -8.18
C GLU A 339 -27.50 3.09 -6.70
N LYS A 340 -27.87 4.21 -6.07
CA LYS A 340 -29.16 4.39 -5.40
C LYS A 340 -29.42 5.84 -5.01
#